data_AF-A0A5T0RAV3-F1
#
_entry.id   AF-A0A5T0RAV3-F1
#
_cell.length_a   1.000
_cell.length_b   1.000
_cell.length_c   1.000
_cell.angle_alpha   90.00
_cell.angle_beta   90.00
_cell.angle_gamma   90.00
#
_symmetry.space_group_name_H-M   'P 1'
#
loop_
_entity.id
_entity.type
_entity.pdbx_description
1 polymer ?
#
loop_
_entity_poly.entity_id
_entity_poly.type
_entity_poly.pdbx_seq_one_letter_code
_entity_poly.pdbx_strand_id
1 'polypeptide(L)'
;MNNLTSYSFFKLIKKLEKDYGRKNIFLRTNKSLKHPNKDIEKIIFSEHEQSVIELFINFMGLHGVSSQLPSFMLDKLSRNEDGDQGWTLFFDFFNHYLLWIFFDVISLKNYPRSFNENFKDSISKILFSMLGIKEYDIAKKYLPFAPLLLSLRRPKTHIERVLQVNFKLKDKLSIIENLPHQILISNSQKNNLGI
;
A
#
# COMPACT_ATOMS: atom_id res chain seq x y z
N MET A 1 26.95 14.20 2.87
CA MET A 1 25.59 14.45 2.38
C MET A 1 25.27 13.40 1.32
N ASN A 2 24.42 12.42 1.63
CA ASN A 2 24.08 11.37 0.66
C ASN A 2 23.42 12.00 -0.57
N ASN A 3 23.81 11.57 -1.77
CA ASN A 3 23.28 12.04 -3.04
C ASN A 3 21.81 11.60 -3.19
N LEU A 4 20.89 12.29 -2.52
CA LEU A 4 19.46 11.95 -2.51
C LEU A 4 18.84 11.95 -3.92
N THR A 5 19.49 12.62 -4.87
CA THR A 5 19.12 12.68 -6.30
C THR A 5 19.42 11.39 -7.09
N SER A 6 20.18 10.44 -6.54
CA SER A 6 20.43 9.15 -7.20
C SER A 6 19.38 8.08 -6.87
N TYR A 7 18.46 8.36 -5.95
CA TYR A 7 17.38 7.43 -5.62
C TYR A 7 16.28 7.50 -6.68
N SER A 8 15.68 6.35 -6.99
CA SER A 8 14.41 6.30 -7.75
C SER A 8 13.31 7.01 -6.96
N PHE A 9 12.40 7.68 -7.67
CA PHE A 9 11.26 8.43 -7.11
C PHE A 9 10.55 7.67 -5.98
N PHE A 10 10.13 6.43 -6.23
CA PHE A 10 9.40 5.62 -5.25
C PHE A 10 10.17 5.37 -3.95
N LYS A 11 11.48 5.11 -4.06
CA LYS A 11 12.30 4.83 -2.88
C LYS A 11 12.53 6.10 -2.07
N LEU A 12 12.69 7.24 -2.74
CA LEU A 12 12.85 8.52 -2.08
C LEU A 12 11.57 8.94 -1.36
N ILE A 13 10.42 8.93 -2.04
CA ILE A 13 9.13 9.32 -1.44
C ILE A 13 8.82 8.47 -0.22
N LYS A 14 8.94 7.14 -0.31
CA LYS A 14 8.68 6.25 0.84
C LYS A 14 9.59 6.56 2.04
N LYS A 15 10.84 6.95 1.78
CA LYS A 15 11.78 7.33 2.83
C LYS A 15 11.39 8.67 3.46
N LEU A 16 11.12 9.68 2.64
CA LEU A 16 10.74 11.02 3.13
C LEU A 16 9.39 11.00 3.85
N GLU A 17 8.43 10.21 3.37
CA GLU A 17 7.14 10.04 4.03
C GLU A 17 7.29 9.45 5.44
N LYS A 18 8.26 8.54 5.63
CA LYS A 18 8.58 7.97 6.94
C LYS A 18 9.25 8.98 7.88
N ASP A 19 10.13 9.81 7.35
CA ASP A 19 10.96 10.72 8.15
C ASP A 19 10.24 12.05 8.49
N TYR A 20 9.48 12.61 7.55
CA TYR A 20 8.89 13.96 7.66
C TYR A 20 7.35 13.99 7.56
N GLY A 21 6.72 12.90 7.14
CA GLY A 21 5.28 12.81 6.93
C GLY A 21 4.80 13.44 5.63
N ARG A 22 3.74 12.89 5.06
CA ARG A 22 3.19 13.25 3.74
C ARG A 22 2.82 14.74 3.60
N LYS A 23 2.28 15.36 4.66
CA LYS A 23 1.81 16.76 4.63
C LYS A 23 2.93 17.79 4.42
N ASN A 24 4.17 17.42 4.75
CA ASN A 24 5.32 18.31 4.66
C ASN A 24 6.07 18.16 3.32
N ILE A 25 5.59 17.31 2.41
CA ILE A 25 6.26 17.00 1.15
C ILE A 25 5.45 17.58 0.00
N PHE A 26 6.01 18.54 -0.72
CA PHE A 26 5.43 19.12 -1.92
C PHE A 26 6.12 18.57 -3.17
N LEU A 27 5.33 17.89 -4.00
CA LEU A 27 5.76 17.39 -5.29
C LEU A 27 5.48 18.45 -6.36
N ARG A 28 6.53 18.87 -7.07
CA ARG A 28 6.48 19.80 -8.19
C ARG A 28 7.11 19.15 -9.42
N THR A 29 6.80 19.68 -10.59
CA THR A 29 7.38 19.19 -11.85
C THR A 29 8.43 20.16 -12.35
N ASN A 30 9.46 19.63 -13.02
CA ASN A 30 10.47 20.45 -13.64
C ASN A 30 9.87 21.15 -14.88
N LYS A 31 10.07 22.46 -14.98
CA LYS A 31 9.58 23.27 -16.09
C LYS A 31 10.44 23.18 -17.35
N SER A 32 11.68 22.71 -17.18
CA SER A 32 12.62 22.64 -18.29
C SER A 32 12.07 21.76 -19.41
N LEU A 33 12.28 22.18 -20.66
CA LEU A 33 11.98 21.39 -21.86
C LEU A 33 13.17 20.49 -22.27
N LYS A 34 14.19 20.37 -21.43
CA LYS A 34 15.34 19.49 -21.66
C LYS A 34 15.01 18.05 -21.30
N HIS A 35 15.45 17.10 -22.12
CA HIS A 35 15.31 15.69 -21.80
C HIS A 35 16.06 15.34 -20.50
N PRO A 36 15.33 14.88 -19.46
CA PRO A 36 15.94 14.56 -18.18
C PRO A 36 16.62 13.19 -18.22
N ASN A 37 17.68 13.03 -17.44
CA ASN A 37 18.42 11.76 -17.29
C ASN A 37 18.08 11.00 -15.98
N LYS A 38 17.24 11.59 -15.12
CA LYS A 38 16.84 11.08 -13.81
C LYS A 38 15.39 11.44 -13.52
N ASP A 39 14.73 10.64 -12.69
CA ASP A 39 13.36 10.88 -12.23
C ASP A 39 13.21 12.18 -11.42
N ILE A 40 14.21 12.49 -10.58
CA ILE A 40 14.21 13.61 -9.64
C ILE A 40 15.34 14.56 -10.03
N GLU A 41 14.98 15.83 -10.21
CA GLU A 41 15.92 16.89 -10.57
C GLU A 41 16.63 17.46 -9.34
N LYS A 42 15.84 17.95 -8.39
CA LYS A 42 16.33 18.63 -7.20
C LYS A 42 15.40 18.43 -6.01
N ILE A 43 15.97 18.59 -4.83
CA ILE A 43 15.30 18.51 -3.54
C ILE A 43 15.67 19.77 -2.77
N ILE A 44 14.67 20.51 -2.32
CA ILE A 44 14.85 21.72 -1.53
C ILE A 44 14.27 21.45 -0.15
N PHE A 45 15.10 21.65 0.88
CA PHE A 45 14.68 21.58 2.28
C PHE A 45 14.54 23.01 2.77
N SER A 46 13.34 23.39 3.21
CA SER A 46 13.11 24.70 3.83
C SER A 46 13.56 24.67 5.29
N GLU A 47 14.32 25.68 5.71
CA GLU A 47 14.89 25.78 7.07
C GLU A 47 13.93 26.38 8.12
N HIS A 48 12.69 26.73 7.73
CA HIS A 48 11.70 27.33 8.64
C HIS A 48 10.98 26.29 9.53
N GLU A 49 10.29 26.76 10.59
CA GLU A 49 9.70 25.99 11.72
C GLU A 49 8.83 24.77 11.33
N GLN A 50 8.34 24.72 10.10
CA GLN A 50 7.80 23.51 9.47
C GLN A 50 8.77 23.10 8.36
N SER A 51 9.49 22.01 8.57
CA SER A 51 10.46 21.44 7.62
C SER A 51 9.76 20.95 6.35
N VAL A 52 9.41 21.88 5.47
CA VAL A 52 8.78 21.60 4.18
C VAL A 52 9.85 21.14 3.19
N ILE A 53 9.54 20.07 2.47
CA ILE A 53 10.42 19.48 1.46
C ILE A 53 9.77 19.65 0.10
N GLU A 54 10.44 20.36 -0.79
CA GLU A 54 10.02 20.46 -2.19
C GLU A 54 10.84 19.50 -3.06
N LEU A 55 10.13 18.67 -3.82
CA LEU A 55 10.71 17.71 -4.74
C LEU A 55 10.36 18.10 -6.16
N PHE A 56 11.38 18.27 -7.00
CA PHE A 56 11.20 18.56 -8.42
C PHE A 56 11.39 17.28 -9.23
N ILE A 57 10.33 16.90 -9.92
CA ILE A 57 10.23 15.63 -10.64
C ILE A 57 10.23 15.91 -12.14
N ASN A 58 10.93 15.06 -12.87
CA ASN A 58 11.22 15.24 -14.29
C ASN A 58 10.25 14.49 -15.22
N PHE A 59 9.40 13.64 -14.66
CA PHE A 59 8.39 12.88 -15.40
C PHE A 59 6.99 13.29 -14.94
N MET A 60 6.02 13.10 -15.83
CA MET A 60 4.63 13.52 -15.61
C MET A 60 4.50 15.02 -15.34
N GLY A 61 3.28 15.52 -15.42
CA GLY A 61 2.99 16.93 -15.15
C GLY A 61 2.30 17.63 -16.29
N LEU A 62 1.54 18.65 -15.91
CA LEU A 62 0.87 19.57 -16.82
C LEU A 62 1.83 20.59 -17.42
N HIS A 63 3.08 20.66 -16.99
CA HIS A 63 4.13 21.48 -17.63
C HIS A 63 5.47 20.74 -17.64
N GLY A 64 6.43 21.22 -18.45
CA GLY A 64 7.69 20.53 -18.72
C GLY A 64 7.64 19.62 -19.95
N VAL A 65 8.70 18.82 -20.15
CA VAL A 65 8.88 17.95 -21.35
C VAL A 65 7.72 17.01 -21.61
N SER A 66 7.11 16.45 -20.56
CA SER A 66 6.05 15.45 -20.69
C SER A 66 4.65 16.03 -20.77
N SER A 67 4.52 17.36 -20.82
CA SER A 67 3.21 18.01 -20.88
C SER A 67 2.56 17.91 -22.26
N GLN A 68 1.24 17.78 -22.26
CA GLN A 68 0.39 17.83 -23.45
C GLN A 68 -0.32 19.18 -23.60
N LEU A 69 0.04 20.19 -22.81
CA LEU A 69 -0.53 21.53 -22.96
C LEU A 69 -0.11 22.14 -24.32
N PRO A 70 -0.97 23.00 -24.89
CA PRO A 70 -0.62 23.81 -26.04
C PRO A 70 0.73 24.52 -25.90
N SER A 71 1.53 24.52 -26.97
CA SER A 71 2.91 25.02 -26.96
C SER A 71 3.03 26.48 -26.49
N PHE A 72 2.04 27.33 -26.76
CA PHE A 72 2.06 28.73 -26.31
C PHE A 72 1.99 28.87 -24.78
N MET A 73 1.30 27.95 -24.08
CA MET A 73 1.28 27.94 -22.62
C MET A 73 2.60 27.41 -22.05
N LEU A 74 3.14 26.37 -22.69
CA LEU A 74 4.44 25.79 -22.29
C LEU A 74 5.59 26.77 -22.44
N ASP A 75 5.61 27.57 -23.52
CA ASP A 75 6.65 28.58 -23.74
C ASP A 75 6.62 29.64 -22.61
N LYS A 76 5.43 30.17 -22.28
CA LYS A 76 5.25 31.12 -21.17
C LYS A 76 5.69 30.55 -19.82
N LEU A 77 5.32 29.30 -19.54
CA LEU A 77 5.72 28.61 -18.31
C LEU A 77 7.22 28.33 -18.26
N SER A 78 7.83 27.99 -19.40
CA SER A 78 9.27 27.71 -19.51
C SER A 78 10.14 28.96 -19.34
N ARG A 79 9.63 30.11 -19.80
CA ARG A 79 10.27 31.43 -19.65
C ARG A 79 10.07 32.04 -18.26
N ASN A 80 9.28 31.39 -17.39
CA ASN A 80 8.90 31.90 -16.07
C ASN A 80 8.36 33.35 -16.13
N GLU A 81 7.50 33.66 -17.11
CA GLU A 81 6.96 35.02 -17.27
C GLU A 81 6.18 35.49 -16.03
N ASP A 82 5.56 34.56 -15.30
CA ASP A 82 4.80 34.86 -14.07
C ASP A 82 5.66 34.87 -12.79
N GLY A 83 6.99 34.74 -12.88
CA GLY A 83 7.88 34.80 -11.72
C GLY A 83 7.60 33.74 -10.64
N ASP A 84 7.26 32.51 -11.06
CA ASP A 84 6.80 31.41 -10.18
C ASP A 84 5.49 31.70 -9.44
N GLN A 85 4.74 32.73 -9.83
CA GLN A 85 3.43 33.07 -9.27
C GLN A 85 2.33 32.79 -10.31
N GLY A 86 1.06 32.89 -9.91
CA GLY A 86 -0.07 32.69 -10.82
C GLY A 86 -0.18 31.28 -11.42
N TRP A 87 0.12 31.14 -12.72
CA TRP A 87 -0.07 29.89 -13.47
C TRP A 87 0.84 28.77 -13.02
N THR A 88 2.09 29.08 -12.66
CA THR A 88 3.02 28.08 -12.13
C THR A 88 2.45 27.42 -10.88
N LEU A 89 2.01 28.23 -9.91
CA LEU A 89 1.44 27.73 -8.65
C LEU A 89 0.14 26.96 -8.89
N PHE A 90 -0.69 27.44 -9.82
CA PHE A 90 -1.91 26.75 -10.21
C PHE A 90 -1.60 25.35 -10.74
N PHE A 91 -0.69 25.20 -11.71
CA PHE A 91 -0.34 23.89 -12.22
C PHE A 91 0.41 23.03 -11.21
N ASP A 92 1.28 23.62 -10.38
CA ASP A 92 1.98 22.90 -9.32
C ASP A 92 1.01 22.30 -8.30
N PHE A 93 -0.10 22.98 -8.00
CA PHE A 93 -1.18 22.41 -7.19
C PHE A 93 -1.71 21.10 -7.81
N PHE A 94 -2.07 21.09 -9.09
CA PHE A 94 -2.56 19.87 -9.74
C PHE A 94 -1.48 18.80 -9.85
N ASN A 95 -0.26 19.19 -10.23
CA ASN A 95 0.87 18.29 -10.37
C ASN A 95 1.17 17.58 -9.04
N HIS A 96 1.11 18.31 -7.92
CA HIS A 96 1.25 17.75 -6.58
C HIS A 96 0.26 16.60 -6.34
N TYR A 97 -1.03 16.81 -6.60
CA TYR A 97 -2.04 15.76 -6.41
C TYR A 97 -1.88 14.60 -7.39
N LEU A 98 -1.62 14.89 -8.67
CA LEU A 98 -1.44 13.86 -9.70
C LEU A 98 -0.26 12.94 -9.39
N LEU A 99 0.86 13.51 -8.94
CA LEU A 99 2.04 12.74 -8.55
C LEU A 99 1.81 11.90 -7.30
N TRP A 100 1.05 12.41 -6.33
CA TRP A 100 0.63 11.63 -5.17
C TRP A 100 -0.29 10.47 -5.53
N ILE A 101 -1.30 10.71 -6.39
CA ILE A 101 -2.19 9.66 -6.88
C ILE A 101 -1.38 8.60 -7.64
N PHE A 102 -0.44 9.03 -8.48
CA PHE A 102 0.46 8.12 -9.17
C PHE A 102 1.29 7.27 -8.21
N PHE A 103 1.87 7.90 -7.18
CA PHE A 103 2.60 7.20 -6.14
C PHE A 103 1.72 6.17 -5.42
N ASP A 104 0.50 6.53 -5.05
CA ASP A 104 -0.45 5.65 -4.36
C ASP A 104 -0.86 4.46 -5.23
N VAL A 105 -1.18 4.69 -6.50
CA VAL A 105 -1.58 3.64 -7.45
C VAL A 105 -0.45 2.63 -7.67
N ILE A 106 0.78 3.10 -7.87
CA ILE A 106 1.92 2.20 -8.04
C ILE A 106 2.25 1.47 -6.75
N SER A 107 2.10 2.14 -5.59
CA SER A 107 2.28 1.51 -4.28
C SER A 107 1.24 0.42 -4.03
N LEU A 108 -0.01 0.61 -4.50
CA LEU A 108 -1.08 -0.39 -4.44
C LEU A 108 -0.77 -1.61 -5.32
N LYS A 109 -0.33 -1.39 -6.56
CA LYS A 109 0.00 -2.49 -7.49
C LYS A 109 1.25 -3.27 -7.08
N ASN A 110 2.22 -2.62 -6.43
CA ASN A 110 3.48 -3.23 -6.03
C ASN A 110 3.54 -3.50 -4.52
N TYR A 111 2.61 -4.30 -4.02
CA TYR A 111 2.53 -4.65 -2.60
C TYR A 111 3.86 -5.09 -1.97
N PRO A 112 4.70 -5.96 -2.59
CA PRO A 112 5.98 -6.35 -2.01
C PRO A 112 6.93 -5.17 -1.72
N ARG A 113 6.86 -4.11 -2.53
CA ARG A 113 7.68 -2.90 -2.37
C ARG A 113 7.10 -1.95 -1.31
N SER A 114 5.78 -1.96 -1.17
CA SER A 114 5.04 -1.13 -0.21
C SER A 114 4.92 -1.77 1.17
N PHE A 115 5.19 -3.07 1.29
CA PHE A 115 5.14 -3.82 2.54
C PHE A 115 5.94 -3.11 3.65
N ASN A 116 5.32 -2.99 4.82
CA ASN A 116 5.93 -2.46 6.01
C ASN A 116 6.04 -3.56 7.06
N GLU A 117 7.05 -3.47 7.91
CA GLU A 117 7.25 -4.43 8.99
C GLU A 117 6.01 -4.53 9.87
N ASN A 118 5.74 -5.75 10.35
CA ASN A 118 4.59 -6.08 11.19
C ASN A 118 3.23 -5.73 10.57
N PHE A 119 3.11 -5.77 9.23
CA PHE A 119 1.83 -5.60 8.53
C PHE A 119 1.12 -4.27 8.86
N LYS A 120 1.90 -3.23 9.18
CA LYS A 120 1.37 -1.92 9.57
C LYS A 120 0.84 -1.10 8.40
N ASP A 121 1.05 -1.56 7.17
CA ASP A 121 0.59 -0.92 5.96
C ASP A 121 -0.94 -1.04 5.79
N SER A 122 -1.51 -0.13 4.98
CA SER A 122 -2.95 -0.05 4.73
C SER A 122 -3.48 -1.28 4.01
N ILE A 123 -2.72 -1.84 3.08
CA ILE A 123 -3.12 -3.00 2.27
C ILE A 123 -3.23 -4.24 3.16
N SER A 124 -2.23 -4.50 4.01
CA SER A 124 -2.25 -5.58 5.00
C SER A 124 -3.47 -5.49 5.91
N LYS A 125 -3.81 -4.30 6.40
CA LYS A 125 -5.00 -4.09 7.25
C LYS A 125 -6.29 -4.45 6.50
N ILE A 126 -6.42 -4.08 5.23
CA ILE A 126 -7.57 -4.44 4.40
C ILE A 126 -7.64 -5.96 4.23
N LEU A 127 -6.53 -6.61 3.86
CA LEU A 127 -6.48 -8.06 3.70
C LEU A 127 -6.84 -8.81 4.99
N PHE A 128 -6.39 -8.32 6.14
CA PHE A 128 -6.71 -8.92 7.43
C PHE A 128 -8.18 -8.71 7.81
N SER A 129 -8.74 -7.55 7.49
CA SER A 129 -10.17 -7.30 7.68
C SER A 129 -11.02 -8.26 6.85
N MET A 130 -10.60 -8.58 5.61
CA MET A 130 -11.25 -9.59 4.77
C MET A 130 -11.14 -11.01 5.35
N LEU A 131 -10.00 -11.34 5.99
CA LEU A 131 -9.79 -12.63 6.64
C LEU A 131 -10.44 -12.72 8.04
N GLY A 132 -11.00 -11.62 8.56
CA GLY A 132 -11.54 -11.54 9.91
C GLY A 132 -10.48 -11.61 11.03
N ILE A 133 -9.20 -11.40 10.70
CA ILE A 133 -8.09 -11.45 11.67
C ILE A 133 -7.82 -10.03 12.19
N LYS A 134 -7.87 -9.84 13.51
CA LYS A 134 -7.62 -8.53 14.14
C LYS A 134 -6.21 -8.38 14.72
N GLU A 135 -5.59 -9.49 15.13
CA GLU A 135 -4.28 -9.49 15.79
C GLU A 135 -3.16 -9.87 14.82
N TYR A 136 -2.06 -9.10 14.88
CA TYR A 136 -0.90 -9.28 14.00
C TYR A 136 -0.16 -10.60 14.24
N ASP A 137 -0.06 -11.05 15.50
CA ASP A 137 0.62 -12.30 15.85
C ASP A 137 -0.13 -13.52 15.31
N ILE A 138 -1.46 -13.48 15.40
CA ILE A 138 -2.36 -14.46 14.78
C ILE A 138 -2.18 -14.41 13.27
N ALA A 139 -2.21 -13.22 12.67
CA ALA A 139 -2.05 -13.07 11.22
C ALA A 139 -0.73 -13.69 10.73
N LYS A 140 0.40 -13.42 11.39
CA LYS A 140 1.70 -14.00 11.01
C LYS A 140 1.69 -15.54 11.01
N LYS A 141 0.95 -16.14 11.94
CA LYS A 141 0.85 -17.60 12.09
C LYS A 141 -0.09 -18.22 11.05
N TYR A 142 -1.20 -17.56 10.74
CA TYR A 142 -2.26 -18.12 9.91
C TYR A 142 -2.30 -17.61 8.46
N LEU A 143 -1.52 -16.59 8.11
CA LEU A 143 -1.42 -16.07 6.74
C LEU A 143 -0.99 -17.15 5.71
N PRO A 144 -0.06 -18.08 6.00
CA PRO A 144 0.22 -19.21 5.10
C PRO A 144 -1.00 -20.09 4.83
N PHE A 145 -2.00 -20.06 5.71
CA PHE A 145 -3.26 -20.79 5.62
C PHE A 145 -4.42 -19.91 5.17
N ALA A 146 -4.18 -18.68 4.69
CA ALA A 146 -5.22 -17.78 4.19
C ALA A 146 -6.15 -18.43 3.15
N PRO A 147 -5.68 -19.27 2.20
CA PRO A 147 -6.58 -19.95 1.27
C PRO A 147 -7.61 -20.85 1.98
N LEU A 148 -7.22 -21.50 3.08
CA LEU A 148 -8.12 -22.35 3.87
C LEU A 148 -9.16 -21.50 4.61
N LEU A 149 -8.77 -20.35 5.14
CA LEU A 149 -9.67 -19.42 5.82
C LEU A 149 -10.74 -18.85 4.89
N LEU A 150 -10.36 -18.55 3.63
CA LEU A 150 -11.26 -18.05 2.60
C LEU A 150 -12.12 -19.15 1.96
N SER A 151 -11.63 -20.39 1.98
CA SER A 151 -12.35 -21.50 1.38
C SER A 151 -13.57 -21.91 2.22
N LEU A 152 -14.70 -22.15 1.55
CA LEU A 152 -15.92 -22.69 2.18
C LEU A 152 -15.76 -24.16 2.62
N ARG A 153 -14.77 -24.86 2.07
CA ARG A 153 -14.48 -26.27 2.36
C ARG A 153 -13.26 -26.38 3.24
N ARG A 154 -13.32 -27.25 4.25
CA ARG A 154 -12.20 -27.48 5.16
C ARG A 154 -11.82 -28.96 5.14
N PRO A 155 -11.03 -29.40 4.14
CA PRO A 155 -10.64 -30.79 4.05
C PRO A 155 -9.71 -31.17 5.21
N LYS A 156 -9.87 -32.40 5.73
CA LYS A 156 -9.08 -32.97 6.82
C LYS A 156 -7.59 -32.67 6.74
N THR A 157 -6.97 -32.94 5.60
CA THR A 157 -5.52 -32.78 5.39
C THR A 157 -5.04 -31.35 5.64
N HIS A 158 -5.87 -30.36 5.33
CA HIS A 158 -5.54 -28.95 5.53
C HIS A 158 -5.73 -28.54 7.00
N ILE A 159 -6.80 -29.01 7.65
CA ILE A 159 -7.02 -28.78 9.09
C ILE A 159 -5.90 -29.43 9.90
N GLU A 160 -5.55 -30.69 9.59
CA GLU A 160 -4.41 -31.39 10.21
C GLU A 160 -3.14 -30.58 10.08
N ARG A 161 -2.82 -30.09 8.88
CA ARG A 161 -1.63 -29.28 8.64
C ARG A 161 -1.64 -27.99 9.46
N VAL A 162 -2.78 -27.30 9.57
CA VAL A 162 -2.91 -26.11 10.43
C VAL A 162 -2.62 -26.46 11.89
N LEU A 163 -3.22 -27.53 12.41
CA LEU A 163 -3.02 -27.96 13.80
C LEU A 163 -1.57 -28.40 14.06
N GLN A 164 -0.98 -29.17 13.15
CA GLN A 164 0.41 -29.62 13.24
C GLN A 164 1.39 -28.44 13.32
N VAL A 165 1.20 -27.42 12.46
CA VAL A 165 2.03 -26.20 12.50
C VAL A 165 1.74 -25.38 13.76
N ASN A 166 0.48 -25.29 14.17
CA ASN A 166 0.08 -24.50 15.34
C ASN A 166 0.67 -25.05 16.66
N PHE A 167 0.64 -26.37 16.82
CA PHE A 167 1.06 -27.09 18.03
C PHE A 167 2.47 -27.69 17.93
N LYS A 168 3.17 -27.53 16.80
CA LYS A 168 4.49 -28.13 16.52
C LYS A 168 4.47 -29.67 16.61
N LEU A 169 3.37 -30.29 16.20
CA LEU A 169 3.14 -31.74 16.24
C LEU A 169 3.22 -32.36 14.85
N LYS A 170 4.26 -32.00 14.08
CA LYS A 170 4.43 -32.49 12.71
C LYS A 170 4.44 -34.03 12.70
N ASP A 171 3.62 -34.61 11.83
CA ASP A 171 3.46 -36.06 11.63
C ASP A 171 2.98 -36.85 12.87
N LYS A 172 2.61 -36.17 13.96
CA LYS A 172 2.10 -36.78 15.20
C LYS A 172 0.60 -36.56 15.44
N LEU A 173 -0.03 -35.75 14.61
CA LEU A 173 -1.45 -35.39 14.72
C LEU A 173 -2.21 -35.88 13.50
N SER A 174 -3.27 -36.64 13.75
CA SER A 174 -4.24 -37.13 12.78
C SER A 174 -5.66 -36.86 13.27
N ILE A 175 -6.56 -36.51 12.34
CA ILE A 175 -7.99 -36.30 12.60
C ILE A 175 -8.75 -37.57 12.20
N ILE A 176 -9.61 -38.06 13.09
CA ILE A 176 -10.53 -39.16 12.79
C ILE A 176 -11.87 -38.53 12.41
N GLU A 177 -12.40 -38.89 11.24
CA GLU A 177 -13.68 -38.39 10.73
C GLU A 177 -14.79 -39.40 11.02
N ASN A 178 -16.04 -38.93 10.97
CA ASN A 178 -17.25 -39.76 11.06
C ASN A 178 -17.36 -40.59 12.35
N LEU A 179 -16.95 -40.00 13.48
CA LEU A 179 -17.17 -40.64 14.77
C LEU A 179 -18.67 -40.67 15.11
N PRO A 180 -19.19 -41.82 15.58
CA PRO A 180 -20.59 -41.91 15.99
C PRO A 180 -20.82 -40.97 17.18
N HIS A 181 -21.76 -40.04 17.04
CA HIS A 181 -22.15 -39.12 18.09
C HIS A 181 -23.60 -39.39 18.50
N GLN A 182 -23.82 -39.74 19.77
CA GLN A 182 -25.15 -39.91 20.32
C GLN A 182 -25.66 -38.57 20.85
N ILE A 183 -26.80 -38.13 20.36
CA ILE A 183 -27.47 -36.91 20.81
C ILE A 183 -28.69 -37.31 21.64
N LEU A 184 -28.80 -36.77 22.85
CA LEU A 184 -29.98 -36.98 23.69
C LEU A 184 -31.17 -36.25 23.09
N ILE A 185 -32.20 -37.01 22.72
CA ILE A 185 -33.48 -36.47 22.24
C ILE A 185 -34.33 -36.09 23.46
N SER A 186 -34.92 -34.89 23.47
CA SER A 186 -35.81 -34.46 24.55
C SER A 186 -37.01 -35.39 24.64
N ASN A 187 -37.54 -35.62 25.85
CA ASN A 187 -38.66 -36.55 26.04
C ASN A 187 -39.91 -36.16 25.24
N SER A 188 -40.12 -34.87 24.97
CA SER A 188 -41.20 -34.36 24.12
C SER A 188 -41.09 -34.73 22.64
N GLN A 189 -39.88 -35.04 22.15
CA GLN A 189 -39.60 -35.41 20.76
C GLN A 189 -39.47 -36.93 20.57
N LYS A 190 -39.62 -37.70 21.66
CA LYS A 190 -39.64 -39.16 21.58
C LYS A 190 -41.03 -39.60 21.16
N ASN A 191 -41.09 -40.51 20.18
CA ASN A 191 -42.34 -41.15 19.82
C ASN A 191 -42.85 -41.97 21.01
N ASN A 192 -44.09 -41.72 21.41
CA ASN A 192 -44.83 -42.61 22.29
C ASN A 192 -45.77 -43.45 21.43
N LEU A 193 -45.67 -44.78 21.53
CA LEU A 193 -46.66 -45.68 20.96
C LEU A 193 -47.82 -45.81 21.95
N GLY A 194 -48.88 -45.01 21.72
CA GLY A 194 -50.14 -45.11 22.45
C GLY A 194 -50.06 -44.78 23.95
N ILE A 195 -51.24 -44.69 24.57
CA ILE A 195 -51.43 -44.71 26.04
C ILE A 195 -51.56 -46.16 26.46
#